data_AF-A0A2N0R4P8-F1
#
_entry.id   AF-A0A2N0R4P8-F1
#
_cell.length_a   1.000
_cell.length_b   1.000
_cell.length_c   1.000
_cell.angle_alpha   90.00
_cell.angle_beta   90.00
_cell.angle_gamma   90.00
#
_symmetry.space_group_name_H-M   'P 1'
#
loop_
_entity.id
_entity.type
_entity.pdbx_description
1 polymer ?
#
loop_
_entity_poly.entity_id
_entity_poly.type
_entity_poly.pdbx_seq_one_letter_code
_entity_poly.pdbx_strand_id
1 'polypeptide(L)'
;YRKGKALCGLKRYKEAIITLQNLYQSTKSNTDDSISSIKQSIEQLLKHAEILDSENENGQYDYISIIDECCERAKIRKDSKGNDEWVYEIGARLDHADFLCEDIEIRLAFSIVYSHEVLGYSMKSNIQNDQTLSLCSVELIHRITQKLLEEPYHRQEVYKLYNGLNLDKTNMNLANVDIIGNIVGLNSFELDNIIVGNSSLSGEGLWILPSYFNHSCIDENVTQYILGDLMFIRSLRPILQGEELLVNYRSVGPETTHKRAQLLNTVEKLLKLVTNEPEPELSLIKKLEKTIFELHNLRKEHPELEFNTLEPNRIISLAYRKNGNLRKALSILKGVYNSYKNVYLKNINWIVLDIVSLCTDLKQMEEARKWVDILLKGSVEPLLGKFKDEDKWKKEALYLMEKKKLIRL
;
A
#
# COMPACT_ATOMS: atom_id res chain seq x y z
N TYR A 1 1.76 -13.86 -35.71
CA TYR A 1 2.38 -12.95 -34.73
C TYR A 1 1.47 -11.75 -34.42
N ARG A 2 1.24 -10.83 -35.37
CA ARG A 2 0.39 -9.63 -35.17
C ARG A 2 -1.01 -9.93 -34.61
N LYS A 3 -1.67 -10.99 -35.10
CA LYS A 3 -2.96 -11.46 -34.57
C LYS A 3 -2.88 -11.85 -33.09
N GLY A 4 -1.84 -12.60 -32.69
CA GLY A 4 -1.62 -12.95 -31.28
C GLY A 4 -1.41 -11.71 -30.41
N LYS A 5 -0.58 -10.76 -30.87
CA LYS A 5 -0.38 -9.48 -30.18
C LYS A 5 -1.69 -8.68 -30.03
N ALA A 6 -2.50 -8.60 -31.08
CA ALA A 6 -3.79 -7.92 -31.04
C ALA A 6 -4.79 -8.62 -30.10
N LEU A 7 -4.81 -9.96 -30.08
CA LEU A 7 -5.66 -10.73 -29.16
C LEU A 7 -5.26 -10.52 -27.70
N CYS A 8 -3.96 -10.40 -27.39
CA CYS A 8 -3.50 -9.99 -26.06
C CYS A 8 -4.07 -8.61 -25.68
N GLY A 9 -3.94 -7.60 -26.56
CA GLY A 9 -4.49 -6.26 -26.32
C GLY A 9 -6.02 -6.24 -26.16
N LEU A 10 -6.74 -7.18 -26.77
CA LEU A 10 -8.19 -7.35 -26.64
C LEU A 10 -8.62 -8.23 -25.46
N LYS A 11 -7.69 -8.60 -24.55
CA LYS A 11 -7.96 -9.46 -23.39
C LYS A 11 -8.41 -10.90 -23.73
N ARG A 12 -8.10 -11.40 -24.92
CA ARG A 12 -8.48 -12.75 -25.40
C ARG A 12 -7.30 -13.71 -25.29
N TYR A 13 -6.75 -13.88 -24.08
CA TYR A 13 -5.46 -14.56 -23.88
C TYR A 13 -5.46 -16.02 -24.32
N LYS A 14 -6.47 -16.80 -23.95
CA LYS A 14 -6.59 -18.19 -24.42
C LYS A 14 -6.52 -18.30 -25.95
N GLU A 15 -7.19 -17.39 -26.65
CA GLU A 15 -7.15 -17.36 -28.11
C GLU A 15 -5.79 -16.86 -28.64
N ALA A 16 -5.16 -15.93 -27.95
CA ALA A 16 -3.81 -15.47 -28.25
C ALA A 16 -2.80 -16.61 -28.09
N ILE A 17 -2.84 -17.35 -26.97
CA ILE A 17 -2.02 -18.53 -26.66
C ILE A 17 -2.19 -19.57 -27.76
N ILE A 18 -3.42 -19.98 -28.08
CA ILE A 18 -3.69 -20.95 -29.15
C ILE A 18 -3.10 -20.45 -30.48
N THR A 19 -3.30 -19.17 -30.81
CA THR A 19 -2.78 -18.56 -32.04
C THR A 19 -1.24 -18.55 -32.09
N LEU A 20 -0.58 -18.29 -30.96
CA LEU A 20 0.86 -18.20 -30.84
C LEU A 20 1.53 -19.58 -30.76
N GLN A 21 0.93 -20.55 -30.07
CA GLN A 21 1.37 -21.94 -30.04
C GLN A 21 1.33 -22.57 -31.42
N ASN A 22 0.23 -22.39 -32.17
CA ASN A 22 0.12 -22.88 -33.55
C ASN A 22 1.21 -22.28 -34.46
N LEU A 23 1.47 -20.98 -34.30
CA LEU A 23 2.53 -20.31 -35.05
C LEU A 23 3.91 -20.84 -34.66
N TYR A 24 4.18 -20.99 -33.37
CA TYR A 24 5.45 -21.50 -32.86
C TYR A 24 5.75 -22.90 -33.40
N GLN A 25 4.76 -23.80 -33.36
CA GLN A 25 4.90 -25.16 -33.91
C GLN A 25 5.18 -25.15 -35.41
N SER A 26 4.49 -24.29 -36.18
CA SER A 26 4.72 -24.15 -37.63
C SER A 26 6.13 -23.64 -37.97
N THR A 27 6.74 -22.86 -37.08
CA THR A 27 8.10 -22.33 -37.24
C THR A 27 9.19 -23.28 -36.73
N LYS A 28 8.85 -24.19 -35.81
CA LYS A 28 9.81 -25.11 -35.17
C LYS A 28 10.45 -26.10 -36.14
N SER A 29 9.72 -26.51 -37.18
CA SER A 29 10.20 -27.42 -38.24
C SER A 29 11.11 -26.76 -39.27
N ASN A 30 11.27 -25.42 -39.23
CA ASN A 30 12.09 -24.69 -40.18
C ASN A 30 13.54 -24.56 -39.66
N THR A 31 14.51 -25.12 -40.36
CA THR A 31 15.94 -25.11 -39.99
C THR A 31 16.69 -23.87 -40.48
N ASP A 32 15.98 -22.88 -41.02
CA ASP A 32 16.57 -21.62 -41.48
C ASP A 32 16.97 -20.73 -40.29
N ASP A 33 18.28 -20.51 -40.13
CA ASP A 33 18.87 -19.69 -39.07
C ASP A 33 18.43 -18.22 -39.14
N SER A 34 18.00 -17.73 -40.31
CA SER A 34 17.50 -16.36 -40.48
C SER A 34 16.18 -16.09 -39.74
N ILE A 35 15.47 -17.15 -39.32
CA ILE A 35 14.18 -17.07 -38.61
C ILE A 35 14.38 -17.18 -37.08
N SER A 36 15.61 -17.37 -36.60
CA SER A 36 15.91 -17.53 -35.16
C SER A 36 15.38 -16.37 -34.30
N SER A 37 15.59 -15.12 -34.72
CA SER A 37 15.07 -13.93 -34.02
C SER A 37 13.55 -13.86 -33.97
N ILE A 38 12.89 -14.36 -35.01
CA ILE A 38 11.42 -14.44 -35.09
C ILE A 38 10.89 -15.51 -34.15
N LYS A 39 11.55 -16.69 -34.08
CA LYS A 39 11.20 -17.75 -33.13
C LYS A 39 11.30 -17.24 -31.69
N GLN A 40 12.40 -16.56 -31.36
CA GLN A 40 12.60 -15.98 -30.04
C GLN A 40 11.51 -14.94 -29.70
N SER A 41 11.14 -14.10 -30.67
CA SER A 41 10.05 -13.13 -30.49
C SER A 41 8.69 -13.81 -30.28
N ILE A 42 8.42 -14.91 -30.98
CA ILE A 42 7.19 -15.70 -30.81
C ILE A 42 7.16 -16.38 -29.44
N GLU A 43 8.27 -16.99 -29.00
CA GLU A 43 8.41 -17.60 -27.67
C GLU A 43 8.19 -16.59 -26.56
N GLN A 44 8.81 -15.41 -26.68
CA GLN A 44 8.62 -14.32 -25.73
C GLN A 44 7.17 -13.88 -25.66
N LEU A 45 6.52 -13.67 -26.82
CA LEU A 45 5.12 -13.26 -26.86
C LEU A 45 4.16 -14.35 -26.35
N LEU A 46 4.48 -15.63 -26.59
CA LEU A 46 3.72 -16.77 -26.08
C LEU A 46 3.83 -16.86 -24.55
N LYS A 47 5.05 -16.87 -24.01
CA LYS A 47 5.28 -16.87 -22.56
C LYS A 47 4.60 -15.67 -21.89
N HIS A 48 4.64 -14.53 -22.56
CA HIS A 48 3.93 -13.33 -22.12
C HIS A 48 2.41 -13.54 -22.07
N ALA A 49 1.81 -14.12 -23.12
CA ALA A 49 0.37 -14.42 -23.15
C ALA A 49 -0.05 -15.46 -22.10
N GLU A 50 0.79 -16.47 -21.83
CA GLU A 50 0.56 -17.49 -20.78
C GLU A 50 0.61 -16.89 -19.37
N ILE A 51 1.56 -15.97 -19.12
CA ILE A 51 1.59 -15.20 -17.87
C ILE A 51 0.30 -14.39 -17.74
N LEU A 52 -0.11 -13.66 -18.79
CA LEU A 52 -1.34 -12.84 -18.77
C LEU A 52 -2.61 -13.68 -18.51
N ASP A 53 -2.72 -14.87 -19.11
CA ASP A 53 -3.85 -15.77 -18.88
C ASP A 53 -3.85 -16.31 -17.43
N SER A 54 -2.69 -16.72 -16.92
CA SER A 54 -2.54 -17.19 -15.54
C SER A 54 -2.84 -16.11 -14.50
N GLU A 55 -2.35 -14.89 -14.73
CA GLU A 55 -2.61 -13.72 -13.88
C GLU A 55 -4.10 -13.37 -13.89
N ASN A 56 -4.74 -13.39 -15.06
CA ASN A 56 -6.16 -13.12 -15.23
C ASN A 56 -7.07 -14.20 -14.61
N GLU A 57 -6.67 -15.47 -14.64
CA GLU A 57 -7.46 -16.56 -14.06
C GLU A 57 -7.33 -16.64 -12.53
N ASN A 58 -6.13 -16.42 -11.99
CA ASN A 58 -5.83 -16.74 -10.59
C ASN A 58 -5.72 -15.51 -9.70
N GLY A 59 -5.63 -14.30 -10.25
CA GLY A 59 -5.45 -13.06 -9.48
C GLY A 59 -4.13 -13.00 -8.70
N GLN A 60 -3.18 -13.90 -8.98
CA GLN A 60 -1.85 -13.96 -8.38
C GLN A 60 -0.85 -13.32 -9.35
N TYR A 61 -0.44 -12.09 -9.03
CA TYR A 61 0.54 -11.34 -9.81
C TYR A 61 1.94 -11.51 -9.22
N ASP A 62 2.93 -11.62 -10.09
CA ASP A 62 4.33 -11.48 -9.69
C ASP A 62 4.67 -9.98 -9.63
N TYR A 63 4.27 -9.34 -8.52
CA TYR A 63 4.48 -7.91 -8.30
C TYR A 63 5.95 -7.50 -8.40
N ILE A 64 6.88 -8.41 -8.06
CA ILE A 64 8.31 -8.17 -8.20
C ILE A 64 8.66 -8.06 -9.68
N SER A 65 8.23 -9.02 -10.50
CA SER A 65 8.44 -8.94 -11.96
C SER A 65 7.78 -7.71 -12.58
N ILE A 66 6.59 -7.29 -12.13
CA ILE A 66 5.92 -6.07 -12.63
C ILE A 66 6.72 -4.82 -12.28
N ILE A 67 7.19 -4.70 -11.03
CA ILE A 67 7.99 -3.57 -10.56
C ILE A 67 9.34 -3.54 -11.28
N ASP A 68 10.02 -4.68 -11.38
CA ASP A 68 11.30 -4.82 -12.06
C ASP A 68 11.16 -4.45 -13.54
N GLU A 69 10.10 -4.92 -14.22
CA GLU A 69 9.81 -4.57 -15.60
C GLU A 69 9.49 -3.08 -15.78
N CYS A 70 8.73 -2.46 -14.87
CA CYS A 70 8.54 -1.01 -14.83
C CYS A 70 9.86 -0.27 -14.73
N CYS A 71 10.73 -0.70 -13.80
CA CYS A 71 12.04 -0.09 -13.58
C CYS A 71 12.96 -0.28 -14.80
N GLU A 72 12.92 -1.43 -15.45
CA GLU A 72 13.72 -1.74 -16.65
C GLU A 72 13.24 -0.96 -17.89
N ARG A 73 11.93 -0.76 -18.04
CA ARG A 73 11.32 0.00 -19.16
C ARG A 73 11.50 1.50 -19.02
N ALA A 74 11.70 2.01 -17.81
CA ALA A 74 12.01 3.41 -17.58
C ALA A 74 13.39 3.75 -18.19
N LYS A 75 13.41 4.31 -19.40
CA LYS A 75 14.64 4.73 -20.07
C LYS A 75 14.96 6.18 -19.72
N ILE A 76 16.22 6.44 -19.39
CA ILE A 76 16.78 7.79 -19.40
C ILE A 76 17.30 8.07 -20.81
N ARG A 77 16.60 8.90 -21.59
CA ARG A 77 17.18 9.51 -22.80
C ARG A 77 17.89 10.80 -22.40
N LYS A 78 18.87 11.23 -23.20
CA LYS A 78 19.44 12.57 -23.07
C LYS A 78 18.68 13.49 -24.02
N ASP A 79 18.13 14.59 -23.52
CA ASP A 79 17.49 15.60 -24.37
C ASP A 79 18.55 16.27 -25.30
N SER A 80 18.09 17.14 -26.21
CA SER A 80 18.97 17.88 -27.13
C SER A 80 19.97 18.81 -26.44
N LYS A 81 19.88 18.98 -25.12
CA LYS A 81 20.75 19.79 -24.27
C LYS A 81 21.60 18.94 -23.30
N GLY A 82 21.49 17.61 -23.35
CA GLY A 82 22.23 16.68 -22.50
C GLY A 82 21.63 16.45 -21.10
N ASN A 83 20.39 16.87 -20.86
CA ASN A 83 19.68 16.59 -19.61
C ASN A 83 19.06 15.19 -19.65
N ASP A 84 18.96 14.56 -18.49
CA ASP A 84 18.23 13.29 -18.33
C ASP A 84 16.73 13.53 -18.54
N GLU A 85 16.19 12.91 -19.58
CA GLU A 85 14.79 12.93 -19.95
C GLU A 85 14.26 11.51 -19.84
N TRP A 86 13.37 11.28 -18.89
CA TRP A 86 12.78 9.97 -18.68
C TRP A 86 11.71 9.73 -19.74
N VAL A 87 11.91 8.70 -20.58
CA VAL A 87 10.90 8.28 -21.56
C VAL A 87 10.28 7.00 -21.06
N TYR A 88 9.04 7.13 -20.61
CA TYR A 88 8.16 5.98 -20.44
C TYR A 88 7.60 5.63 -21.83
N GLU A 89 8.35 4.84 -22.60
CA GLU A 89 7.81 4.24 -23.83
C GLU A 89 6.82 3.14 -23.44
N ILE A 90 5.55 3.55 -23.25
CA ILE A 90 4.42 2.71 -22.86
C ILE A 90 4.57 2.27 -21.40
N GLY A 91 3.53 2.51 -20.60
CA GLY A 91 3.49 2.23 -19.18
C GLY A 91 3.84 0.80 -18.78
N ALA A 92 3.76 0.56 -17.48
CA ALA A 92 3.86 -0.78 -16.89
C ALA A 92 3.08 -1.83 -17.70
N ARG A 93 3.48 -3.10 -17.60
CA ARG A 93 2.89 -4.25 -18.29
C ARG A 93 1.46 -4.58 -17.84
N LEU A 94 0.53 -3.65 -18.03
CA LEU A 94 -0.88 -3.88 -17.86
C LEU A 94 -1.61 -3.15 -18.99
N ASP A 95 -1.72 -3.84 -20.13
CA ASP A 95 -2.84 -3.63 -21.07
C ASP A 95 -4.21 -3.82 -20.35
N HIS A 96 -4.19 -4.24 -19.07
CA HIS A 96 -5.33 -4.67 -18.26
C HIS A 96 -5.16 -4.19 -16.83
N ALA A 97 -5.72 -3.03 -16.52
CA ALA A 97 -5.90 -2.62 -15.14
C ALA A 97 -7.40 -2.36 -14.95
N ASP A 98 -8.17 -3.43 -15.08
CA ASP A 98 -9.55 -3.51 -14.61
C ASP A 98 -9.73 -4.88 -13.91
N PHE A 99 -9.08 -5.09 -12.77
CA PHE A 99 -9.26 -6.34 -12.02
C PHE A 99 -9.31 -6.10 -10.50
N LEU A 100 -10.21 -6.83 -9.84
CA LEU A 100 -10.43 -6.91 -8.40
C LEU A 100 -10.00 -8.31 -7.94
N CYS A 101 -8.97 -8.40 -7.09
CA CYS A 101 -8.57 -9.64 -6.41
C CYS A 101 -8.75 -9.46 -4.90
N GLU A 102 -9.83 -10.03 -4.34
CA GLU A 102 -10.24 -9.97 -2.92
C GLU A 102 -10.19 -8.55 -2.29
N ASP A 103 -8.98 -8.06 -2.02
CA ASP A 103 -8.65 -6.82 -1.34
C ASP A 103 -7.86 -5.81 -2.20
N ILE A 104 -7.47 -6.13 -3.45
CA ILE A 104 -6.62 -5.29 -4.32
C ILE A 104 -7.25 -5.04 -5.70
N GLU A 105 -7.27 -3.78 -6.13
CA GLU A 105 -7.69 -3.32 -7.45
C GLU A 105 -6.56 -2.52 -8.13
N ILE A 106 -6.31 -2.75 -9.42
CA ILE A 106 -5.27 -2.04 -10.18
C ILE A 106 -5.92 -1.27 -11.33
N ARG A 107 -5.55 0.01 -11.51
CA ARG A 107 -6.10 0.90 -12.55
C ARG A 107 -5.01 1.66 -13.30
N LEU A 108 -5.17 1.78 -14.61
CA LEU A 108 -4.30 2.55 -15.48
C LEU A 108 -4.79 4.00 -15.55
N ALA A 109 -3.87 4.95 -15.59
CA ALA A 109 -4.19 6.36 -15.73
C ALA A 109 -4.90 6.61 -17.06
N PHE A 110 -5.93 7.45 -17.05
CA PHE A 110 -6.50 8.01 -18.26
C PHE A 110 -5.50 8.96 -18.93
N SER A 111 -4.84 9.78 -18.12
CA SER A 111 -3.71 10.64 -18.50
C SER A 111 -2.89 11.02 -17.29
N ILE A 112 -1.61 11.27 -17.49
CA ILE A 112 -0.65 11.66 -16.46
C ILE A 112 0.29 12.74 -16.99
N VAL A 113 0.73 13.63 -16.11
CA VAL A 113 1.73 14.65 -16.36
C VAL A 113 2.73 14.63 -15.21
N TYR A 114 4.01 14.50 -15.54
CA TYR A 114 5.07 14.59 -14.53
C TYR A 114 5.62 16.01 -14.45
N SER A 115 5.97 16.45 -13.24
CA SER A 115 6.45 17.82 -12.97
C SER A 115 7.64 18.23 -13.86
N HIS A 116 8.55 17.30 -14.17
CA HIS A 116 9.70 17.57 -15.02
C HIS A 116 9.34 17.89 -16.48
N GLU A 117 8.21 17.35 -16.98
CA GLU A 117 7.72 17.61 -18.34
C GLU A 117 7.26 19.07 -18.51
N VAL A 118 6.79 19.69 -17.42
CA VAL A 118 6.27 21.07 -17.41
C VAL A 118 7.31 22.10 -16.97
N LEU A 119 8.28 21.70 -16.12
CA LEU A 119 9.39 22.57 -15.72
C LEU A 119 10.26 23.01 -16.90
N GLY A 120 10.38 22.19 -17.95
CA GLY A 120 11.05 22.57 -19.20
C GLY A 120 10.39 23.75 -19.94
N TYR A 121 9.08 23.96 -19.75
CA TYR A 121 8.33 25.09 -20.32
C TYR A 121 8.37 26.34 -19.43
N SER A 122 8.48 26.19 -18.11
CA SER A 122 8.47 27.27 -17.10
C SER A 122 9.61 28.29 -17.25
N MET A 123 10.78 27.90 -17.77
CA MET A 123 11.88 28.86 -18.06
C MET A 123 11.53 29.94 -19.10
N LYS A 124 10.34 29.89 -19.73
CA LYS A 124 9.87 30.92 -20.68
C LYS A 124 8.71 31.79 -20.17
N SER A 125 8.08 31.51 -19.03
CA SER A 125 6.89 32.26 -18.58
C SER A 125 7.04 32.83 -17.17
N ASN A 126 7.44 34.10 -17.09
CA ASN A 126 7.39 34.92 -15.87
C ASN A 126 5.95 35.36 -15.57
N ILE A 127 5.08 34.47 -15.09
CA ILE A 127 3.76 34.88 -14.58
C ILE A 127 3.52 34.20 -13.23
N GLN A 128 3.74 34.97 -12.15
CA GLN A 128 3.15 34.70 -10.85
C GLN A 128 1.67 35.06 -10.92
N ASN A 129 0.78 34.14 -10.56
CA ASN A 129 -0.61 34.51 -10.28
C ASN A 129 -1.16 33.69 -9.12
N ASP A 130 -1.75 34.38 -8.15
CA ASP A 130 -2.00 33.96 -6.76
C ASP A 130 -3.24 33.08 -6.51
N GLN A 131 -3.73 32.33 -7.50
CA GLN A 131 -4.81 31.32 -7.34
C GLN A 131 -4.61 30.12 -8.29
N THR A 132 -3.35 29.76 -8.55
CA THR A 132 -2.95 28.98 -9.72
C THR A 132 -3.23 27.49 -9.57
N LEU A 133 -4.04 26.95 -10.48
CA LEU A 133 -3.94 25.55 -10.93
C LEU A 133 -2.46 25.21 -11.12
N SER A 134 -2.04 24.03 -10.68
CA SER A 134 -0.65 23.60 -10.82
C SER A 134 -0.29 23.56 -12.32
N LEU A 135 0.98 23.79 -12.68
CA LEU A 135 1.42 23.66 -14.07
C LEU A 135 1.10 22.27 -14.62
N CYS A 136 1.20 21.23 -13.78
CA CYS A 136 0.79 19.88 -14.11
C CYS A 136 -0.71 19.80 -14.41
N SER A 137 -1.57 20.48 -13.65
CA SER A 137 -3.01 20.51 -13.89
C SER A 137 -3.34 21.11 -15.25
N VAL A 138 -2.68 22.23 -15.62
CA VAL A 138 -2.89 22.90 -16.91
C VAL A 138 -2.50 22.01 -18.07
N GLU A 139 -1.33 21.36 -17.99
CA GLU A 139 -0.86 20.43 -19.01
C GLU A 139 -1.74 19.16 -19.05
N LEU A 140 -2.23 18.68 -17.90
CA LEU A 140 -3.11 17.52 -17.82
C LEU A 140 -4.46 17.81 -18.49
N ILE A 141 -5.04 19.00 -18.26
CA ILE A 141 -6.23 19.48 -18.96
C ILE A 141 -5.98 19.50 -20.47
N HIS A 142 -4.83 20.00 -20.91
CA HIS A 142 -4.46 20.04 -22.33
C HIS A 142 -4.41 18.62 -22.94
N ARG A 143 -3.69 17.69 -22.31
CA ARG A 143 -3.58 16.29 -22.79
C ARG A 143 -4.92 15.57 -22.84
N ILE A 144 -5.73 15.72 -21.79
CA ILE A 144 -7.08 15.14 -21.75
C ILE A 144 -7.95 15.72 -22.88
N THR A 145 -7.88 17.03 -23.11
CA THR A 145 -8.64 17.68 -24.19
C THR A 145 -8.24 17.13 -25.55
N GLN A 146 -6.94 17.03 -25.86
CA GLN A 146 -6.46 16.46 -27.13
C GLN A 146 -6.90 15.01 -27.28
N LYS A 147 -6.69 14.19 -26.25
CA LYS A 147 -7.12 12.79 -26.24
C LYS A 147 -8.62 12.63 -26.50
N LEU A 148 -9.46 13.47 -25.90
CA LEU A 148 -10.91 13.44 -26.13
C LEU A 148 -11.33 13.97 -27.52
N LEU A 149 -10.53 14.81 -28.17
CA LEU A 149 -10.75 15.22 -29.56
C LEU A 149 -10.44 14.08 -30.53
N GLU A 150 -9.33 13.38 -30.31
CA GLU A 150 -8.87 12.24 -31.10
C GLU A 150 -9.70 10.97 -30.86
N GLU A 151 -10.13 10.74 -29.62
CA GLU A 151 -10.87 9.57 -29.16
C GLU A 151 -12.24 9.96 -28.54
N PRO A 152 -13.22 10.38 -29.38
CA PRO A 152 -14.52 10.89 -28.91
C PRO A 152 -15.30 9.95 -27.97
N TYR A 153 -15.09 8.63 -28.10
CA TYR A 153 -15.84 7.61 -27.37
C TYR A 153 -15.51 7.59 -25.86
N HIS A 154 -14.35 8.11 -25.44
CA HIS A 154 -14.01 8.24 -24.01
C HIS A 154 -14.70 9.44 -23.33
N ARG A 155 -15.27 10.38 -24.08
CA ARG A 155 -15.88 11.61 -23.52
C ARG A 155 -16.98 11.31 -22.52
N GLN A 156 -17.85 10.35 -22.85
CA GLN A 156 -18.97 10.01 -21.99
C GLN A 156 -18.51 9.53 -20.62
N GLU A 157 -17.38 8.83 -20.56
CA GLU A 157 -16.84 8.29 -19.32
C GLU A 157 -16.22 9.40 -18.47
N VAL A 158 -15.41 10.28 -19.09
CA VAL A 158 -14.80 11.43 -18.41
C VAL A 158 -15.87 12.41 -17.92
N TYR A 159 -16.92 12.67 -18.71
CA TYR A 159 -17.93 13.69 -18.38
C TYR A 159 -18.94 13.23 -17.33
N LYS A 160 -18.90 11.95 -16.93
CA LYS A 160 -19.64 11.45 -15.76
C LYS A 160 -18.96 11.82 -14.43
N LEU A 161 -17.67 12.18 -14.46
CA LEU A 161 -16.94 12.60 -13.27
C LEU A 161 -17.50 13.92 -12.73
N TYR A 162 -17.34 14.11 -11.42
CA TYR A 162 -17.91 15.25 -10.72
C TYR A 162 -17.23 16.55 -11.16
N ASN A 163 -17.98 17.47 -11.73
CA ASN A 163 -17.43 18.73 -12.25
C ASN A 163 -17.88 19.96 -11.45
N GLY A 164 -18.62 19.78 -10.36
CA GLY A 164 -19.14 20.86 -9.51
C GLY A 164 -20.18 21.77 -10.18
N LEU A 165 -20.54 21.53 -11.44
CA LEU A 165 -21.51 22.30 -12.18
C LEU A 165 -22.85 21.54 -12.23
N ASN A 166 -23.92 22.16 -11.73
CA ASN A 166 -25.30 21.66 -11.92
C ASN A 166 -25.78 21.96 -13.36
N LEU A 167 -25.05 21.46 -14.35
CA LEU A 167 -25.44 21.57 -15.75
C LEU A 167 -26.37 20.39 -16.08
N ASP A 168 -27.63 20.69 -16.39
CA ASP A 168 -28.58 19.73 -16.95
C ASP A 168 -28.05 19.22 -18.30
N LYS A 169 -27.25 18.14 -18.27
CA LYS A 169 -26.74 17.34 -19.42
C LYS A 169 -26.69 18.10 -20.75
N THR A 170 -26.09 19.30 -20.75
CA THR A 170 -26.02 20.12 -21.95
C THR A 170 -25.06 19.47 -22.92
N ASN A 171 -25.57 19.20 -24.12
CA ASN A 171 -24.92 18.66 -25.32
C ASN A 171 -23.41 18.34 -25.16
N MET A 172 -23.09 17.24 -24.48
CA MET A 172 -21.73 16.76 -24.17
C MET A 172 -20.97 16.22 -25.39
N ASN A 173 -21.39 16.60 -26.60
CA ASN A 173 -20.85 16.09 -27.85
C ASN A 173 -19.51 16.73 -28.23
N LEU A 174 -19.12 17.85 -27.62
CA LEU A 174 -17.82 18.50 -27.84
C LEU A 174 -16.96 18.52 -26.57
N ALA A 175 -15.65 18.41 -26.77
CA ALA A 175 -14.66 18.62 -25.72
C ALA A 175 -14.67 20.10 -25.29
N ASN A 176 -15.19 20.38 -24.11
CA ASN A 176 -15.20 21.68 -23.47
C ASN A 176 -14.10 21.77 -22.40
N VAL A 177 -13.15 22.69 -22.59
CA VAL A 177 -11.98 22.86 -21.72
C VAL A 177 -12.37 23.29 -20.30
N ASP A 178 -13.42 24.10 -20.13
CA ASP A 178 -13.86 24.56 -18.80
C ASP A 178 -14.45 23.39 -17.99
N ILE A 179 -15.25 22.54 -18.63
CA ILE A 179 -15.78 21.32 -18.00
C ILE A 179 -14.64 20.37 -17.63
N ILE A 180 -13.69 20.16 -18.55
CA ILE A 180 -12.52 19.31 -18.31
C ILE A 180 -11.66 19.88 -17.18
N GLY A 181 -11.48 21.19 -17.13
CA GLY A 181 -10.73 21.88 -16.06
C GLY A 181 -11.33 21.63 -14.69
N ASN A 182 -12.65 21.73 -14.55
CA ASN A 182 -13.32 21.42 -13.29
C ASN A 182 -13.25 19.93 -12.94
N ILE A 183 -13.36 19.04 -13.93
CA ILE A 183 -13.18 17.60 -13.71
C ILE A 183 -11.78 17.33 -13.19
N VAL A 184 -10.74 17.85 -13.85
CA VAL A 184 -9.36 17.66 -13.40
C VAL A 184 -9.19 18.18 -11.98
N GLY A 185 -9.58 19.43 -11.70
CA GLY A 185 -9.39 20.04 -10.38
C GLY A 185 -10.11 19.36 -9.21
N LEU A 186 -11.12 18.53 -9.47
CA LEU A 186 -11.91 17.83 -8.43
C LEU A 186 -11.65 16.33 -8.37
N ASN A 187 -11.02 15.74 -9.39
CA ASN A 187 -10.94 14.28 -9.55
C ASN A 187 -9.52 13.77 -9.82
N SER A 188 -8.54 14.66 -10.03
CA SER A 188 -7.16 14.28 -10.25
C SER A 188 -6.47 13.83 -8.96
N PHE A 189 -5.38 13.08 -9.13
CA PHE A 189 -4.55 12.57 -8.06
C PHE A 189 -3.14 13.14 -8.20
N GLU A 190 -2.61 13.65 -7.10
CA GLU A 190 -1.22 14.06 -6.99
C GLU A 190 -0.32 12.82 -6.97
N LEU A 191 0.75 12.87 -7.75
CA LEU A 191 1.81 11.89 -7.71
C LEU A 191 2.91 12.43 -6.80
N ASP A 192 3.06 11.83 -5.63
CA ASP A 192 4.07 12.20 -4.64
C ASP A 192 5.02 11.04 -4.36
N ASN A 193 6.33 11.33 -4.41
CA ASN A 193 7.39 10.41 -4.01
C ASN A 193 7.35 9.04 -4.68
N ILE A 194 7.00 8.96 -5.97
CA ILE A 194 7.24 7.73 -6.73
C ILE A 194 8.75 7.51 -6.79
N ILE A 195 9.24 6.52 -6.04
CA ILE A 195 10.63 6.09 -6.08
C ILE A 195 10.76 5.13 -7.26
N VAL A 196 11.29 5.62 -8.38
CA VAL A 196 11.82 4.79 -9.46
C VAL A 196 13.33 4.95 -9.43
N GLY A 197 14.04 3.91 -8.97
CA GLY A 197 15.49 3.98 -8.74
C GLY A 197 15.88 4.98 -7.65
N ASN A 198 16.75 5.96 -7.99
CA ASN A 198 17.28 6.97 -7.07
C ASN A 198 16.59 8.35 -7.18
N SER A 199 15.51 8.47 -7.97
CA SER A 199 14.82 9.74 -8.21
C SER A 199 13.39 9.73 -7.67
N SER A 200 13.03 10.81 -6.97
CA SER A 200 11.65 11.11 -6.59
C SER A 200 10.93 11.81 -7.74
N LEU A 201 9.92 11.17 -8.31
CA LEU A 201 9.05 11.80 -9.31
C LEU A 201 7.82 12.40 -8.62
N SER A 202 7.43 13.60 -9.08
CA SER A 202 6.14 14.21 -8.76
C SER A 202 5.36 14.53 -10.02
N GLY A 203 4.05 14.74 -9.90
CA GLY A 203 3.16 15.00 -11.03
C GLY A 203 1.68 15.02 -10.67
N GLU A 204 0.83 14.99 -11.68
CA GLU A 204 -0.62 14.91 -11.53
C GLU A 204 -1.22 13.98 -12.60
N GLY A 205 -2.23 13.19 -12.24
CA GLY A 205 -2.89 12.28 -13.17
C GLY A 205 -4.37 12.11 -12.90
N LEU A 206 -5.11 11.64 -13.90
CA LEU A 206 -6.53 11.32 -13.79
C LEU A 206 -6.72 9.81 -13.97
N TRP A 207 -7.39 9.18 -13.01
CA TRP A 207 -7.85 7.79 -13.10
C TRP A 207 -9.36 7.77 -12.95
N ILE A 208 -10.09 7.47 -14.03
CA ILE A 208 -11.56 7.64 -14.08
C ILE A 208 -12.27 6.88 -12.97
N LEU A 209 -12.02 5.58 -12.80
CA LEU A 209 -12.75 4.80 -11.80
C LEU A 209 -12.33 5.15 -10.35
N PRO A 210 -11.04 5.30 -10.03
CA PRO A 210 -10.60 5.79 -8.73
C PRO A 210 -11.18 7.16 -8.33
N SER A 211 -11.52 8.02 -9.29
CA SER A 211 -12.19 9.29 -8.98
C SER A 211 -13.61 9.15 -8.38
N TYR A 212 -14.20 7.96 -8.35
CA TYR A 212 -15.50 7.72 -7.71
C TYR A 212 -15.42 7.39 -6.21
N PHE A 213 -14.24 7.08 -5.67
CA PHE A 213 -14.11 6.82 -4.23
C PHE A 213 -14.38 8.11 -3.46
N ASN A 214 -15.28 8.05 -2.47
CA ASN A 214 -15.56 9.20 -1.62
C ASN A 214 -14.51 9.36 -0.52
N HIS A 215 -14.47 10.55 0.06
CA HIS A 215 -13.52 10.90 1.11
C HIS A 215 -13.98 10.45 2.50
N SER A 216 -13.07 9.85 3.26
CA SER A 216 -13.13 9.82 4.73
C SER A 216 -11.79 10.23 5.34
N CYS A 217 -11.83 10.99 6.44
CA CYS A 217 -10.63 11.41 7.20
C CYS A 217 -10.21 10.41 8.28
N ILE A 218 -11.11 9.51 8.69
CA ILE A 218 -10.98 8.71 9.91
C ILE A 218 -11.36 7.25 9.65
N ASP A 219 -12.38 7.03 8.81
CA ASP A 219 -12.96 5.72 8.55
C ASP A 219 -12.61 5.21 7.14
N GLU A 220 -11.53 5.71 6.53
CA GLU A 220 -11.04 5.19 5.27
C GLU A 220 -10.79 3.67 5.41
N ASN A 221 -11.33 2.92 4.46
CA ASN A 221 -11.23 1.47 4.45
C ASN A 221 -10.41 0.97 3.25
N VAL A 222 -9.95 1.90 2.41
CA VAL A 222 -9.15 1.68 1.22
C VAL A 222 -8.01 2.71 1.14
N THR A 223 -6.85 2.28 0.67
CA THR A 223 -5.69 3.14 0.36
C THR A 223 -5.26 2.97 -1.09
N GLN A 224 -4.64 4.00 -1.64
CA GLN A 224 -4.04 4.00 -2.98
C GLN A 224 -2.51 4.04 -2.94
N TYR A 225 -1.87 3.38 -3.90
CA TYR A 225 -0.44 3.43 -4.16
C TYR A 225 -0.21 3.59 -5.66
N ILE A 226 0.61 4.56 -6.07
CA ILE A 226 0.82 4.87 -7.49
C ILE A 226 2.24 4.46 -7.91
N LEU A 227 2.35 3.73 -9.01
CA LEU A 227 3.62 3.34 -9.64
C LEU A 227 3.57 3.69 -11.13
N GLY A 228 4.23 4.79 -11.50
CA GLY A 228 4.14 5.32 -12.86
C GLY A 228 2.70 5.72 -13.20
N ASP A 229 2.11 5.09 -14.22
CA ASP A 229 0.72 5.26 -14.63
C ASP A 229 -0.26 4.25 -13.99
N LEU A 230 0.23 3.36 -13.13
CA LEU A 230 -0.61 2.41 -12.39
C LEU A 230 -1.00 2.96 -11.03
N MET A 231 -2.27 2.79 -10.67
CA MET A 231 -2.79 2.96 -9.32
C MET A 231 -3.23 1.61 -8.78
N PHE A 232 -2.63 1.22 -7.66
CA PHE A 232 -3.05 0.10 -6.83
C PHE A 232 -3.96 0.63 -5.74
N ILE A 233 -5.05 -0.05 -5.51
CA ILE A 233 -6.07 0.26 -4.51
C ILE A 233 -6.18 -0.96 -3.62
N ARG A 234 -6.09 -0.78 -2.31
CA ARG A 234 -6.07 -1.88 -1.36
C ARG A 234 -6.97 -1.62 -0.16
N SER A 235 -7.75 -2.61 0.25
CA SER A 235 -8.50 -2.52 1.50
C SER A 235 -7.57 -2.55 2.71
N LEU A 236 -7.81 -1.66 3.67
CA LEU A 236 -7.10 -1.57 4.94
C LEU A 236 -7.64 -2.56 5.98
N ARG A 237 -8.84 -3.10 5.73
CA ARG A 237 -9.56 -4.07 6.56
C ARG A 237 -10.55 -4.86 5.72
N PRO A 238 -11.09 -5.99 6.21
CA PRO A 238 -12.20 -6.67 5.54
C PRO A 238 -13.37 -5.71 5.26
N ILE A 239 -13.89 -5.76 4.03
CA ILE A 239 -15.01 -4.93 3.56
C ILE A 239 -16.28 -5.79 3.48
N LEU A 240 -17.38 -5.30 4.03
CA LEU A 240 -18.66 -5.99 3.96
C LEU A 240 -19.35 -5.74 2.62
N GLN A 241 -20.19 -6.69 2.18
CA GLN A 241 -20.99 -6.50 0.97
C GLN A 241 -21.91 -5.28 1.12
N GLY A 242 -21.85 -4.36 0.14
CA GLY A 242 -22.63 -3.12 0.15
C GLY A 242 -22.04 -2.01 1.02
N GLU A 243 -20.89 -2.24 1.66
CA GLU A 243 -20.12 -1.19 2.31
C GLU A 243 -19.49 -0.27 1.27
N GLU A 244 -19.59 1.04 1.50
CA GLU A 244 -18.96 2.04 0.64
C GLU A 244 -17.44 2.01 0.80
N LEU A 245 -16.71 2.10 -0.30
CA LEU A 245 -15.27 2.21 -0.28
C LEU A 245 -14.85 3.68 -0.17
N LEU A 246 -14.01 3.98 0.79
CA LEU A 246 -13.63 5.34 1.18
C LEU A 246 -12.11 5.47 1.21
N VAL A 247 -11.61 6.56 0.62
CA VAL A 247 -10.19 6.92 0.60
C VAL A 247 -9.97 8.25 1.31
N ASN A 248 -8.74 8.51 1.75
CA ASN A 248 -8.38 9.81 2.29
C ASN A 248 -7.86 10.71 1.16
N TYR A 249 -8.55 11.82 0.87
CA TYR A 249 -8.11 12.80 -0.15
C TYR A 249 -6.97 13.67 0.36
N ARG A 250 -6.76 13.73 1.68
CA ARG A 250 -5.65 14.46 2.27
C ARG A 250 -4.44 13.56 2.22
N SER A 251 -3.44 13.93 1.42
CA SER A 251 -2.17 13.22 1.46
C SER A 251 -1.56 13.37 2.85
N VAL A 252 -0.96 12.30 3.33
CA VAL A 252 0.00 12.38 4.41
C VAL A 252 1.23 13.01 3.81
N GLY A 253 1.36 14.34 3.97
CA GLY A 253 2.37 15.12 3.26
C GLY A 253 3.76 14.47 3.31
N PRO A 254 4.61 14.69 2.28
CA PRO A 254 5.95 14.12 2.19
C PRO A 254 6.75 14.26 3.49
N GLU A 255 6.56 15.36 4.20
CA GLU A 255 7.16 15.62 5.51
C GLU A 255 6.74 14.59 6.57
N THR A 256 5.46 14.27 6.66
CA THR A 256 4.91 13.29 7.63
C THR A 256 5.35 11.88 7.27
N THR A 257 5.34 11.53 5.98
CA THR A 257 5.82 10.23 5.49
C THR A 257 7.32 10.06 5.70
N HIS A 258 8.11 11.09 5.41
CA HIS A 258 9.55 11.14 5.69
C HIS A 258 9.84 11.05 7.19
N LYS A 259 9.11 11.80 8.00
CA LYS A 259 9.21 11.77 9.47
C LYS A 259 8.89 10.38 10.02
N ARG A 260 7.87 9.69 9.50
CA ARG A 260 7.59 8.29 9.83
C ARG A 260 8.78 7.39 9.50
N ALA A 261 9.31 7.47 8.28
CA ALA A 261 10.43 6.65 7.85
C ALA A 261 11.69 6.88 8.71
N GLN A 262 12.00 8.14 9.02
CA GLN A 262 13.09 8.52 9.92
C GLN A 262 12.90 7.96 11.34
N LEU A 263 11.69 8.08 11.91
CA LEU A 263 11.37 7.56 13.23
C LEU A 263 11.46 6.03 13.27
N LEU A 264 10.92 5.32 12.27
CA LEU A 264 11.02 3.86 12.17
C LEU A 264 12.47 3.37 12.08
N ASN A 265 13.29 3.98 11.21
CA ASN A 265 14.72 3.67 11.09
C ASN A 265 15.45 3.90 12.43
N THR A 266 15.13 5.00 13.11
CA THR A 266 15.68 5.32 14.43
C THR A 266 15.27 4.29 15.47
N VAL A 267 14.00 3.88 15.50
CA VAL A 267 13.50 2.81 16.38
C VAL A 267 14.26 1.52 16.11
N GLU A 268 14.40 1.09 14.85
CA GLU A 268 15.10 -0.15 14.51
C GLU A 268 16.56 -0.15 14.98
N LYS A 269 17.28 0.95 14.76
CA LYS A 269 18.68 1.12 15.22
C LYS A 269 18.77 1.06 16.74
N LEU A 270 17.90 1.80 17.45
CA LEU A 270 17.89 1.84 18.90
C LEU A 270 17.48 0.48 19.50
N LEU A 271 16.54 -0.24 18.88
CA LEU A 271 16.14 -1.57 19.31
C LEU A 271 17.34 -2.52 19.28
N LYS A 272 18.10 -2.56 18.18
CA LYS A 272 19.31 -3.39 18.06
C LYS A 272 20.33 -3.10 19.17
N LEU A 273 20.57 -1.83 19.47
CA LEU A 273 21.48 -1.43 20.54
C LEU A 273 20.96 -1.87 21.92
N VAL A 274 19.67 -1.68 22.19
CA VAL A 274 19.05 -2.04 23.48
C VAL A 274 18.96 -3.56 23.68
N THR A 275 18.77 -4.34 22.61
CA THR A 275 18.66 -5.81 22.71
C THR A 275 20.00 -6.50 22.88
N ASN A 276 21.07 -5.96 22.28
CA ASN A 276 22.39 -6.57 22.28
C ASN A 276 23.14 -6.41 23.62
N GLU A 277 22.76 -5.40 24.41
CA GLU A 277 23.38 -5.17 25.71
C GLU A 277 22.69 -5.98 26.83
N PRO A 278 23.46 -6.62 27.73
CA PRO A 278 22.91 -7.28 28.92
C PRO A 278 22.26 -6.28 29.87
N GLU A 279 22.84 -5.07 30.00
CA GLU A 279 22.31 -3.97 30.80
C GLU A 279 22.33 -2.67 29.96
N PRO A 280 21.26 -2.38 29.19
CA PRO A 280 21.25 -1.25 28.28
C PRO A 280 21.26 0.08 29.03
N GLU A 281 22.01 1.06 28.51
CA GLU A 281 22.10 2.39 29.11
C GLU A 281 20.72 3.07 29.18
N LEU A 282 20.41 3.66 30.34
CA LEU A 282 19.14 4.37 30.57
C LEU A 282 18.90 5.52 29.57
N SER A 283 19.98 6.16 29.08
CA SER A 283 19.97 7.18 28.03
C SER A 283 19.36 6.64 26.73
N LEU A 284 19.79 5.45 26.29
CA LEU A 284 19.32 4.77 25.08
C LEU A 284 17.86 4.31 25.23
N ILE A 285 17.51 3.75 26.40
CA ILE A 285 16.14 3.31 26.68
C ILE A 285 15.17 4.51 26.62
N LYS A 286 15.53 5.64 27.26
CA LYS A 286 14.71 6.86 27.22
C LYS A 286 14.60 7.44 25.82
N LYS A 287 15.67 7.37 25.02
CA LYS A 287 15.65 7.81 23.62
C LYS A 287 14.69 6.96 22.80
N LEU A 288 14.74 5.63 22.97
CA LEU A 288 13.82 4.70 22.31
C LEU A 288 12.35 4.93 22.72
N GLU A 289 12.09 5.10 24.02
CA GLU A 289 10.75 5.44 24.54
C GLU A 289 10.21 6.73 23.89
N LYS A 290 11.04 7.79 23.85
CA LYS A 290 10.67 9.06 23.23
C LYS A 290 10.34 8.90 21.74
N THR A 291 11.18 8.19 20.98
CA THR A 291 10.96 7.98 19.54
C THR A 291 9.66 7.19 19.29
N ILE A 292 9.35 6.18 20.11
CA ILE A 292 8.12 5.40 19.98
C ILE A 292 6.90 6.24 20.36
N PHE A 293 7.02 7.12 21.35
CA PHE A 293 5.96 8.07 21.70
C PHE A 293 5.70 9.08 20.57
N GLU A 294 6.76 9.64 19.97
CA GLU A 294 6.63 10.52 18.80
C GLU A 294 5.96 9.81 17.62
N LEU A 295 6.36 8.56 17.36
CA LEU A 295 5.73 7.73 16.34
C LEU A 295 4.24 7.50 16.67
N HIS A 296 3.90 7.17 17.92
CA HIS A 296 2.52 6.99 18.36
C HIS A 296 1.66 8.25 18.22
N ASN A 297 2.20 9.43 18.53
CA ASN A 297 1.49 10.71 18.32
C ASN A 297 1.29 10.97 16.83
N LEU A 298 2.29 10.68 16.00
CA LEU A 298 2.18 10.79 14.54
C LEU A 298 0.99 9.97 14.03
N ARG A 299 0.79 8.75 14.53
CA ARG A 299 -0.38 7.92 14.18
C ARG A 299 -1.70 8.46 14.71
N LYS A 300 -1.72 9.14 15.85
CA LYS A 300 -2.96 9.76 16.34
C LYS A 300 -3.41 10.89 15.41
N GLU A 301 -2.45 11.63 14.87
CA GLU A 301 -2.68 12.69 13.90
C GLU A 301 -2.98 12.13 12.50
N HIS A 302 -2.44 10.94 12.21
CA HIS A 302 -2.48 10.27 10.91
C HIS A 302 -2.78 8.76 11.05
N PRO A 303 -4.05 8.36 11.31
CA PRO A 303 -4.46 6.97 11.52
C PRO A 303 -4.05 6.00 10.40
N GLU A 304 -3.99 6.49 9.17
CA GLU A 304 -3.59 5.81 7.93
C GLU A 304 -2.13 5.33 7.94
N LEU A 305 -1.29 5.88 8.82
CA LEU A 305 0.10 5.47 8.97
C LEU A 305 0.18 4.15 9.72
N GLU A 306 0.06 3.05 8.99
CA GLU A 306 0.09 1.70 9.55
C GLU A 306 1.48 1.38 10.13
N PHE A 307 1.58 1.25 11.46
CA PHE A 307 2.71 0.62 12.14
C PHE A 307 2.31 0.03 13.51
N ASN A 308 2.92 -1.11 13.82
CA ASN A 308 2.69 -1.85 15.05
C ASN A 308 3.73 -1.45 16.12
N THR A 309 3.25 -1.05 17.31
CA THR A 309 4.13 -0.70 18.45
C THR A 309 4.15 -1.77 19.54
N LEU A 310 3.51 -2.92 19.34
CA LEU A 310 3.45 -4.02 20.30
C LEU A 310 4.85 -4.52 20.69
N GLU A 311 5.62 -5.01 19.71
CA GLU A 311 6.97 -5.54 19.94
C GLU A 311 7.96 -4.47 20.42
N PRO A 312 8.02 -3.27 19.82
CA PRO A 312 8.90 -2.21 20.31
C PRO A 312 8.65 -1.83 21.78
N ASN A 313 7.38 -1.72 22.21
CA ASN A 313 7.07 -1.42 23.61
C ASN A 313 7.39 -2.59 24.56
N ARG A 314 7.25 -3.83 24.11
CA ARG A 314 7.68 -5.01 24.88
C ARG A 314 9.19 -4.98 25.10
N ILE A 315 9.97 -4.66 24.07
CA ILE A 315 11.44 -4.53 24.17
C ILE A 315 11.83 -3.40 25.13
N ILE A 316 11.17 -2.24 25.06
CA ILE A 316 11.41 -1.15 26.04
C ILE A 316 11.16 -1.62 27.47
N SER A 317 10.05 -2.35 27.71
CA SER A 317 9.76 -2.88 29.03
C SER A 317 10.86 -3.83 29.52
N LEU A 318 11.32 -4.75 28.67
CA LEU A 318 12.43 -5.66 29.00
C LEU A 318 13.72 -4.89 29.30
N ALA A 319 14.00 -3.82 28.56
CA ALA A 319 15.15 -2.96 28.80
C ALA A 319 15.08 -2.26 30.16
N TYR A 320 13.92 -1.67 30.51
CA TYR A 320 13.71 -1.09 31.84
C TYR A 320 13.81 -2.12 32.96
N ARG A 321 13.34 -3.35 32.72
CA ARG A 321 13.49 -4.45 33.67
C ARG A 321 14.96 -4.79 33.90
N LYS A 322 15.75 -4.94 32.83
CA LYS A 322 17.20 -5.19 32.88
C LYS A 322 17.96 -4.08 33.63
N ASN A 323 17.56 -2.83 33.42
CA ASN A 323 18.12 -1.66 34.13
C ASN A 323 17.57 -1.48 35.56
N GLY A 324 16.78 -2.44 36.08
CA GLY A 324 16.25 -2.43 37.45
C GLY A 324 15.01 -1.55 37.69
N ASN A 325 14.50 -0.84 36.68
CA ASN A 325 13.30 0.00 36.79
C ASN A 325 12.01 -0.80 36.55
N LEU A 326 11.72 -1.73 37.47
CA LEU A 326 10.60 -2.66 37.39
C LEU A 326 9.23 -1.97 37.31
N ARG A 327 9.04 -0.83 38.02
CA ARG A 327 7.77 -0.10 38.01
C ARG A 327 7.48 0.52 36.64
N LYS A 328 8.49 1.07 35.98
CA LYS A 328 8.34 1.63 34.63
C LYS A 328 8.08 0.53 33.60
N ALA A 329 8.81 -0.58 33.67
CA ALA A 329 8.57 -1.76 32.83
C ALA A 329 7.12 -2.25 32.95
N LEU A 330 6.61 -2.38 34.18
CA LEU A 330 5.23 -2.81 34.44
C LEU A 330 4.21 -1.83 33.85
N SER A 331 4.41 -0.52 34.04
CA SER A 331 3.51 0.51 33.52
C SER A 331 3.39 0.45 31.98
N ILE A 332 4.52 0.28 31.29
CA ILE A 332 4.56 0.16 29.82
C ILE A 332 3.74 -1.06 29.35
N LEU A 333 3.97 -2.24 29.93
CA LEU A 333 3.24 -3.44 29.51
C LEU A 333 1.74 -3.36 29.78
N LYS A 334 1.32 -2.73 30.89
CA LYS A 334 -0.10 -2.48 31.16
C LYS A 334 -0.72 -1.57 30.09
N GLY A 335 0.00 -0.54 29.68
CA GLY A 335 -0.40 0.33 28.57
C GLY A 335 -0.55 -0.46 27.26
N VAL A 336 0.44 -1.27 26.93
CA VAL A 336 0.42 -2.16 25.74
C VAL A 336 -0.77 -3.11 25.79
N TYR A 337 -0.99 -3.78 26.91
CA TYR A 337 -2.13 -4.69 27.08
C TYR A 337 -3.46 -3.97 26.77
N ASN A 338 -3.67 -2.79 27.34
CA ASN A 338 -4.92 -2.04 27.12
C ASN A 338 -5.15 -1.67 25.66
N SER A 339 -4.08 -1.33 24.93
CA SER A 339 -4.15 -0.97 23.51
C SER A 339 -4.41 -2.17 22.59
N TYR A 340 -3.96 -3.37 22.96
CA TYR A 340 -3.93 -4.52 22.04
C TYR A 340 -4.78 -5.72 22.46
N LYS A 341 -5.40 -5.72 23.65
CA LYS A 341 -6.18 -6.85 24.20
C LYS A 341 -7.30 -7.37 23.29
N ASN A 342 -7.87 -6.51 22.43
CA ASN A 342 -8.96 -6.88 21.52
C ASN A 342 -8.49 -7.24 20.10
N VAL A 343 -7.22 -6.98 19.76
CA VAL A 343 -6.72 -7.06 18.37
C VAL A 343 -5.79 -8.26 18.15
N TYR A 344 -4.95 -8.61 19.12
CA TYR A 344 -3.93 -9.67 18.97
C TYR A 344 -4.01 -10.73 20.07
N LEU A 345 -5.10 -11.51 20.11
CA LEU A 345 -5.35 -12.54 21.14
C LEU A 345 -4.20 -13.56 21.33
N LYS A 346 -3.43 -13.88 20.27
CA LYS A 346 -2.32 -14.83 20.38
C LYS A 346 -1.08 -14.23 21.07
N ASN A 347 -0.81 -12.95 20.81
CA ASN A 347 0.39 -12.26 21.31
C ASN A 347 0.16 -11.63 22.69
N ILE A 348 -1.11 -11.35 23.06
CA ILE A 348 -1.46 -10.75 24.34
C ILE A 348 -1.09 -11.64 25.54
N ASN A 349 -1.14 -12.97 25.38
CA ASN A 349 -0.79 -13.90 26.45
C ASN A 349 0.67 -13.77 26.90
N TRP A 350 1.59 -13.46 25.98
CA TRP A 350 2.99 -13.21 26.32
C TRP A 350 3.17 -11.92 27.11
N ILE A 351 2.43 -10.87 26.74
CA ILE A 351 2.40 -9.61 27.49
C ILE A 351 1.86 -9.82 28.91
N VAL A 352 0.78 -10.61 29.06
CA VAL A 352 0.22 -10.92 30.38
C VAL A 352 1.20 -11.71 31.24
N LEU A 353 1.93 -12.68 30.67
CA LEU A 353 2.99 -13.40 31.38
C LEU A 353 4.14 -12.47 31.84
N ASP A 354 4.59 -11.57 30.97
CA ASP A 354 5.61 -10.59 31.29
C ASP A 354 5.15 -9.64 32.43
N ILE A 355 3.86 -9.26 32.44
CA ILE A 355 3.24 -8.48 33.54
C ILE A 355 3.24 -9.28 34.86
N VAL A 356 2.82 -10.56 34.83
CA VAL A 356 2.81 -11.42 36.02
C VAL A 356 4.21 -11.54 36.60
N SER A 357 5.23 -11.74 35.75
CA SER A 357 6.62 -11.81 36.18
C SER A 357 7.07 -10.52 36.86
N LEU A 358 6.77 -9.34 36.30
CA LEU A 358 7.12 -8.06 36.90
C LEU A 358 6.38 -7.77 38.20
N CYS A 359 5.08 -8.13 38.29
CA CYS A 359 4.34 -8.03 39.55
C CYS A 359 4.95 -8.92 40.63
N THR A 360 5.47 -10.10 40.26
CA THR A 360 6.15 -11.02 41.18
C THR A 360 7.47 -10.43 41.66
N ASP A 361 8.29 -9.90 40.75
CA ASP A 361 9.55 -9.21 41.06
C ASP A 361 9.32 -8.02 42.01
N LEU A 362 8.20 -7.30 41.83
CA LEU A 362 7.76 -6.18 42.69
C LEU A 362 7.07 -6.62 43.99
N LYS A 363 6.93 -7.93 44.25
CA LYS A 363 6.19 -8.52 45.39
C LYS A 363 4.71 -8.12 45.44
N GLN A 364 4.10 -7.74 44.31
CA GLN A 364 2.69 -7.39 44.17
C GLN A 364 1.83 -8.63 43.86
N MET A 365 1.76 -9.55 44.82
CA MET A 365 1.15 -10.87 44.61
C MET A 365 -0.35 -10.84 44.32
N GLU A 366 -1.10 -9.90 44.91
CA GLU A 366 -2.53 -9.74 44.63
C GLU A 366 -2.78 -9.31 43.18
N GLU A 367 -1.96 -8.38 42.68
CA GLU A 367 -2.03 -7.93 41.31
C GLU A 367 -1.61 -9.04 40.35
N ALA A 368 -0.52 -9.76 40.65
CA ALA A 368 -0.08 -10.91 39.86
C ALA A 368 -1.21 -11.95 39.70
N ARG A 369 -1.96 -12.26 40.77
CA ARG A 369 -3.12 -13.18 40.70
C ARG A 369 -4.20 -12.69 39.74
N LYS A 370 -4.52 -11.40 39.72
CA LYS A 370 -5.52 -10.85 38.79
C LYS A 370 -5.10 -11.05 37.32
N TRP A 371 -3.83 -10.85 37.01
CA TRP A 371 -3.29 -11.08 35.67
C TRP A 371 -3.25 -12.56 35.27
N VAL A 372 -2.95 -13.45 36.22
CA VAL A 372 -3.07 -14.91 36.01
C VAL A 372 -4.52 -15.30 35.71
N ASP A 373 -5.50 -14.73 36.43
CA ASP A 373 -6.91 -14.99 36.17
C ASP A 373 -7.31 -14.54 34.76
N ILE A 374 -6.83 -13.38 34.28
CA ILE A 374 -7.03 -12.90 32.90
C ILE A 374 -6.45 -13.90 31.88
N LEU A 375 -5.21 -14.36 32.10
CA LEU A 375 -4.55 -15.32 31.21
C LEU A 375 -5.30 -16.66 31.11
N LEU A 376 -5.75 -17.16 32.26
CA LEU A 376 -6.50 -18.42 32.35
C LEU A 376 -7.85 -18.30 31.65
N LYS A 377 -8.61 -17.22 31.91
CA LYS A 377 -9.89 -16.97 31.23
C LYS A 377 -9.71 -16.90 29.71
N GLY A 378 -8.77 -16.09 29.23
CA GLY A 378 -8.50 -15.97 27.79
C GLY A 378 -8.07 -17.27 27.11
N SER A 379 -7.47 -18.20 27.85
CA SER A 379 -6.99 -19.48 27.30
C SER A 379 -8.04 -20.60 27.31
N VAL A 380 -9.04 -20.52 28.19
CA VAL A 380 -9.93 -21.64 28.50
C VAL A 380 -11.40 -21.32 28.22
N GLU A 381 -11.84 -20.06 28.33
CA GLU A 381 -13.21 -19.66 27.96
C GLU A 381 -13.57 -19.98 26.49
N PRO A 382 -12.65 -19.85 25.50
CA PRO A 382 -12.94 -20.29 24.14
C PRO A 382 -13.22 -21.79 24.00
N LEU A 383 -12.76 -22.61 24.95
CA LEU A 383 -12.89 -24.06 24.91
C LEU A 383 -14.06 -24.59 25.76
N LEU A 384 -14.29 -23.98 26.92
CA LEU A 384 -15.27 -24.45 27.91
C LEU A 384 -16.51 -23.55 28.05
N GLY A 385 -16.52 -22.41 27.36
CA GLY A 385 -17.55 -21.38 27.53
C GLY A 385 -17.36 -20.56 28.81
N LYS A 386 -18.32 -19.68 29.11
CA LYS A 386 -18.28 -18.83 30.30
C LYS A 386 -18.52 -19.65 31.57
N PHE A 387 -17.61 -19.55 32.52
CA PHE A 387 -17.71 -20.25 33.80
C PHE A 387 -18.75 -19.60 34.72
N LYS A 388 -19.59 -20.42 35.36
CA LYS A 388 -20.63 -19.97 36.30
C LYS A 388 -20.20 -20.03 37.77
N ASP A 389 -19.13 -20.75 38.07
CA ASP A 389 -18.66 -21.04 39.43
C ASP A 389 -17.18 -20.69 39.52
N GLU A 390 -16.81 -19.72 40.37
CA GLU A 390 -15.48 -19.08 40.42
C GLU A 390 -14.34 -19.94 40.98
N ASP A 391 -14.63 -21.01 41.72
CA ASP A 391 -13.59 -21.85 42.34
C ASP A 391 -13.29 -23.11 41.53
N LYS A 392 -14.29 -23.66 40.83
CA LYS A 392 -14.15 -24.89 40.07
C LYS A 392 -13.35 -24.71 38.78
N TRP A 393 -13.58 -23.58 38.08
CA TRP A 393 -12.95 -23.33 36.78
C TRP A 393 -11.44 -23.17 36.83
N LYS A 394 -10.87 -22.61 37.92
CA LYS A 394 -9.43 -22.39 38.03
C LYS A 394 -8.66 -23.71 37.99
N LYS A 395 -9.15 -24.74 38.69
CA LYS A 395 -8.55 -26.09 38.70
C LYS A 395 -8.60 -26.75 37.32
N GLU A 396 -9.75 -26.67 36.63
CA GLU A 396 -9.91 -27.17 35.26
C GLU A 396 -9.05 -26.41 34.25
N ALA A 397 -8.93 -25.09 34.41
CA ALA A 397 -8.12 -24.23 33.55
C ALA A 397 -6.61 -24.52 33.70
N LEU A 398 -6.13 -24.70 34.93
CA LEU A 398 -4.76 -25.12 35.23
C LEU A 398 -4.44 -26.50 34.63
N TYR A 399 -5.34 -27.47 34.84
CA TYR A 399 -5.21 -28.82 34.27
C TYR A 399 -5.12 -28.80 32.72
N LEU A 400 -5.97 -28.00 32.06
CA LEU A 400 -5.95 -27.84 30.60
C LEU A 400 -4.68 -27.14 30.10
N MET A 401 -4.18 -26.13 30.81
CA MET A 401 -2.91 -25.49 30.46
C MET A 401 -1.71 -26.44 30.61
N GLU A 402 -1.67 -27.26 31.66
CA GLU A 402 -0.62 -28.27 31.85
C GLU A 402 -0.61 -29.31 30.72
N LYS A 403 -1.79 -29.80 30.33
CA LYS A 403 -1.96 -30.68 29.16
C LYS A 403 -1.54 -30.03 27.85
N LYS A 404 -1.79 -28.72 27.67
CA LYS A 404 -1.41 -27.97 26.45
C LYS A 404 0.10 -27.73 26.37
N LYS A 405 0.79 -27.63 27.50
CA LYS A 405 2.27 -27.57 27.57
C LYS A 405 2.94 -28.85 27.06
N LEU A 406 2.31 -30.01 27.24
CA LEU A 406 2.76 -31.31 26.73
C LEU A 406 2.62 -31.49 25.20
N ILE A 407 1.92 -30.58 24.51
CA ILE A 407 1.70 -30.65 23.04
C ILE A 407 2.65 -29.68 22.29
N ARG A 408 3.42 -28.86 23.01
CA ARG A 408 4.35 -27.87 22.42
C ARG A 408 5.83 -28.07 22.80
N LEU A 409 6.14 -29.11 23.55
CA LEU A 409 7.46 -29.75 23.55
C LEU A 409 7.41 -30.89 22.53
#